data_AF-A0A8T6Y4G9-F1
#
_entry.id   AF-A0A8T6Y4G9-F1
#
_cell.length_a   1.000
_cell.length_b   1.000
_cell.length_c   1.000
_cell.angle_alpha   90.00
_cell.angle_beta   90.00
_cell.angle_gamma   90.00
#
_symmetry.space_group_name_H-M   'P 1'
#
loop_
_entity.id
_entity.type
_entity.pdbx_description
1 polymer ?
#
loop_
_entity_poly.entity_id
_entity_poly.type
_entity_poly.pdbx_seq_one_letter_code
_entity_poly.pdbx_strand_id
1 'polypeptide(L)'
;MAYFDKRFYQFFEGLAMDNNKAYFDANRKMYHEAVRDPFTELVGDMIERLKEDDPLLDIQPKDAIFRINRDIRFSKDKTLYKTHMAAAISRGGR
;
A
#
# COMPACT_ATOMS: atom_id res chain seq x y z
N MET A 1 -2.24 -14.03 11.29
CA MET A 1 -2.13 -12.63 10.80
C MET A 1 -3.52 -12.27 10.31
N ALA A 2 -4.16 -11.23 10.87
CA ALA A 2 -5.57 -10.94 10.61
C ALA A 2 -5.85 -10.50 9.17
N TYR A 3 -4.91 -9.77 8.55
CA TYR A 3 -5.08 -9.22 7.19
C TYR A 3 -4.15 -9.87 6.15
N PHE A 4 -2.92 -10.21 6.51
CA PHE A 4 -1.90 -10.63 5.54
C PHE A 4 -1.65 -12.13 5.56
N ASP A 5 -1.50 -12.72 4.37
CA ASP A 5 -1.02 -14.09 4.19
C ASP A 5 0.42 -14.11 3.63
N LYS A 6 0.95 -15.31 3.37
CA LYS A 6 2.31 -15.48 2.83
C LYS A 6 2.53 -14.78 1.49
N ARG A 7 1.49 -14.65 0.66
CA ARG A 7 1.58 -14.05 -0.68
C ARG A 7 1.89 -12.56 -0.59
N PHE A 8 1.53 -11.89 0.51
CA PHE A 8 1.92 -10.50 0.77
C PHE A 8 3.44 -10.34 0.69
N TYR A 9 4.18 -11.17 1.44
CA TYR A 9 5.64 -11.11 1.48
C TYR A 9 6.26 -11.58 0.17
N GLN A 10 5.74 -12.66 -0.42
CA GLN A 10 6.22 -13.19 -1.70
C GLN A 10 6.15 -12.15 -2.82
N PHE A 11 5.08 -11.35 -2.87
CA PHE A 11 4.96 -10.28 -3.86
C PHE A 11 6.12 -9.29 -3.76
N PHE A 12 6.44 -8.83 -2.54
CA PHE A 12 7.49 -7.84 -2.31
C PHE A 12 8.90 -8.42 -2.45
N GLU A 13 9.12 -9.67 -2.06
CA GLU A 13 10.38 -10.38 -2.31
C GLU A 13 10.65 -10.49 -3.81
N GLY A 14 9.68 -10.95 -4.60
CA GLY A 14 9.84 -11.02 -6.06
C GLY A 14 9.96 -9.64 -6.71
N LEU A 15 9.26 -8.61 -6.19
CA LEU A 15 9.39 -7.24 -6.68
C LEU A 15 10.76 -6.63 -6.34
N ALA A 16 11.38 -7.03 -5.23
CA ALA A 16 12.74 -6.62 -4.87
C ALA A 16 13.78 -7.28 -5.79
N MET A 17 13.53 -8.52 -6.22
CA MET A 17 14.38 -9.22 -7.19
C MET A 17 14.22 -8.68 -8.62
N ASP A 18 12.99 -8.36 -9.05
CA ASP A 18 12.71 -7.84 -10.39
C ASP A 18 11.72 -6.65 -10.38
N ASN A 19 12.26 -5.46 -10.15
CA ASN A 19 11.47 -4.22 -10.03
C ASN A 19 11.20 -3.59 -11.40
N ASN A 20 10.45 -4.31 -12.25
CA ASN A 20 10.06 -3.83 -13.58
C ASN A 20 8.55 -3.94 -13.81
N LYS A 21 8.07 -3.27 -14.87
CA LYS A 21 6.64 -3.23 -15.21
C LYS A 21 6.10 -4.62 -15.61
N ALA A 22 6.90 -5.45 -16.27
CA ALA A 22 6.48 -6.77 -16.71
C ALA A 22 6.22 -7.72 -15.52
N TYR A 23 7.10 -7.72 -14.51
CA TYR A 23 6.88 -8.45 -13.27
C TYR A 23 5.59 -7.97 -12.58
N PHE A 24 5.41 -6.64 -12.46
CA PHE A 24 4.22 -6.09 -11.82
C PHE A 24 2.94 -6.48 -12.56
N ASP A 25 2.94 -6.40 -13.89
CA ASP A 25 1.78 -6.75 -14.71
C ASP A 25 1.44 -8.24 -14.61
N ALA A 26 2.46 -9.11 -14.64
CA ALA A 26 2.28 -10.55 -14.46
C ALA A 26 1.72 -10.91 -13.07
N ASN A 27 2.10 -10.16 -12.04
CA ASN A 27 1.66 -10.37 -10.65
C ASN A 27 0.53 -9.43 -10.20
N ARG A 28 -0.10 -8.71 -11.13
CA ARG A 28 -1.12 -7.70 -10.81
C ARG A 28 -2.27 -8.25 -9.98
N LYS A 29 -2.73 -9.46 -10.31
CA LYS A 29 -3.78 -10.14 -9.55
C LYS A 29 -3.34 -10.40 -8.09
N MET A 30 -2.13 -10.92 -7.90
CA MET A 30 -1.56 -11.14 -6.56
C MET A 30 -1.43 -9.81 -5.79
N TYR A 31 -0.98 -8.74 -6.46
CA TYR A 31 -0.91 -7.42 -5.84
C TYR A 31 -2.29 -6.95 -5.35
N HIS A 32 -3.35 -7.10 -6.14
CA HIS A 32 -4.69 -6.71 -5.71
C HIS A 32 -5.17 -7.55 -4.52
N GLU A 33 -5.20 -8.87 -4.68
CA GLU A 33 -5.83 -9.79 -3.71
C GLU A 33 -5.05 -9.95 -2.41
N ALA A 34 -3.71 -9.95 -2.47
CA ALA A 34 -2.87 -10.28 -1.31
C ALA A 34 -2.17 -9.06 -0.69
N VAL A 35 -2.11 -7.92 -1.39
CA VAL A 35 -1.39 -6.72 -0.93
C VAL A 35 -2.33 -5.53 -0.78
N ARG A 36 -2.91 -5.06 -1.88
CA ARG A 36 -3.68 -3.81 -1.88
C ARG A 36 -4.95 -3.93 -1.06
N ASP A 37 -5.76 -4.95 -1.33
CA ASP A 37 -7.09 -5.04 -0.74
C ASP A 37 -7.00 -5.34 0.77
N PRO A 38 -6.16 -6.28 1.25
CA PRO A 38 -5.96 -6.47 2.69
C PRO A 38 -5.33 -5.26 3.41
N PHE A 39 -4.43 -4.53 2.74
CA PHE A 39 -3.89 -3.30 3.32
C PHE A 39 -4.95 -2.19 3.39
N THR A 40 -5.90 -2.19 2.46
CA THR A 40 -7.04 -1.27 2.47
C THR A 40 -7.97 -1.57 3.64
N GLU A 41 -8.24 -2.83 3.91
CA GLU A 41 -9.02 -3.28 5.08
C GLU A 41 -8.35 -2.86 6.39
N LEU A 42 -7.05 -3.15 6.55
CA LEU A 42 -6.27 -2.73 7.72
C LEU A 42 -6.38 -1.21 7.96
N VAL A 43 -6.20 -0.40 6.92
CA VAL A 43 -6.27 1.06 7.04
C VAL A 43 -7.70 1.54 7.33
N GLY A 44 -8.72 0.83 6.82
CA GLY A 44 -10.12 1.07 7.15
C GLY A 44 -10.38 0.93 8.64
N ASP A 45 -10.02 -0.22 9.21
CA ASP A 45 -10.20 -0.50 10.64
C ASP A 45 -9.42 0.49 11.52
N MET A 46 -8.21 0.89 11.09
CA MET A 46 -7.44 1.93 11.77
C MET A 46 -8.14 3.29 11.76
N ILE A 47 -8.73 3.70 10.63
CA ILE A 47 -9.47 4.96 10.52
C ILE A 47 -10.71 4.91 11.43
N GLU A 48 -11.47 3.82 11.42
CA GLU A 48 -12.64 3.64 12.29
C GLU A 48 -12.26 3.75 13.76
N ARG A 49 -11.16 3.11 14.16
CA ARG A 49 -10.68 3.18 15.53
C ARG A 49 -10.24 4.60 15.92
N LEU A 50 -9.55 5.30 15.03
CA LEU A 50 -9.09 6.67 15.29
C LEU A 50 -10.24 7.68 15.33
N LYS A 51 -11.36 7.42 14.63
CA LYS A 51 -12.58 8.23 14.71
C LYS A 51 -13.23 8.24 16.10
N GLU A 52 -12.98 7.21 16.91
CA GLU A 52 -13.44 7.20 18.31
C GLU A 52 -12.80 8.34 19.12
N ASP A 53 -11.52 8.65 18.86
CA ASP A 53 -10.76 9.71 19.55
C ASP A 53 -10.83 11.06 18.82
N ASP A 54 -10.93 11.05 17.49
CA ASP A 54 -11.09 12.24 16.65
C ASP A 54 -12.30 12.11 15.70
N PRO A 55 -13.51 12.47 16.17
CA PRO A 55 -14.72 12.39 15.35
C PRO A 55 -14.70 13.26 14.08
N LEU A 56 -13.76 14.23 13.97
CA LEU A 56 -13.58 15.06 12.79
C LEU A 56 -12.69 14.42 11.72
N LEU A 57 -12.14 13.23 11.98
CA LEU A 57 -11.36 12.45 11.03
C LEU A 57 -12.26 11.86 9.93
N ASP A 58 -12.70 12.68 8.97
CA ASP A 58 -13.55 12.24 7.86
C ASP A 58 -12.73 11.94 6.59
N ILE A 59 -12.03 10.80 6.60
CA ILE A 59 -11.29 10.31 5.43
C ILE A 59 -11.61 8.84 5.14
N GLN A 60 -11.35 8.40 3.92
CA GLN A 60 -11.44 7.00 3.50
C GLN A 60 -10.04 6.40 3.32
N PRO A 61 -9.87 5.06 3.33
CA PRO A 61 -8.56 4.43 3.11
C PRO A 61 -7.84 4.89 1.83
N LYS A 62 -8.60 5.12 0.75
CA LYS A 62 -8.07 5.64 -0.52
C LYS A 62 -7.43 7.03 -0.41
N ASP A 63 -7.76 7.79 0.64
CA ASP A 63 -7.22 9.12 0.93
C ASP A 63 -5.98 9.04 1.82
N ALA A 64 -5.79 7.91 2.53
CA ALA A 64 -4.62 7.64 3.37
C ALA A 64 -3.50 6.83 2.69
N ILE A 65 -3.82 5.89 1.80
CA ILE A 65 -2.85 4.91 1.23
C ILE A 65 -2.02 5.48 0.07
N PHE A 66 -0.69 5.52 0.22
CA PHE A 66 0.21 5.99 -0.83
C PHE A 66 0.21 5.07 -2.06
N ARG A 67 0.50 5.66 -3.23
CA ARG A 67 0.72 4.90 -4.47
C ARG A 67 1.98 4.03 -4.31
N ILE A 68 1.92 2.84 -4.90
CA ILE A 68 3.05 1.91 -4.96
C ILE A 68 4.16 2.40 -5.90
N ASN A 69 3.85 3.20 -6.91
CA ASN A 69 4.86 3.80 -7.79
C ASN A 69 5.75 4.77 -7.01
N ARG A 70 7.04 4.77 -7.35
CA ARG A 70 8.01 5.74 -6.83
C ARG A 70 8.04 6.98 -7.71
N ASP A 71 8.20 8.14 -7.08
CA ASP A 71 8.62 9.34 -7.81
C ASP A 71 10.14 9.28 -7.99
N ILE A 72 10.57 9.05 -9.23
CA ILE A 72 11.98 8.83 -9.58
C ILE A 72 12.60 9.99 -10.34
N ARG A 73 11.88 11.10 -10.57
CA ARG A 73 12.36 12.22 -11.40
C ARG A 73 13.71 12.74 -10.92
N PHE A 74 13.86 12.89 -9.61
CA PHE A 74 15.07 13.41 -8.96
C PHE A 74 15.86 12.34 -8.19
N SER A 75 15.41 11.09 -8.19
CA SER A 75 16.10 10.03 -7.44
C SER A 75 17.27 9.44 -8.23
N LYS A 76 18.37 9.11 -7.52
CA LYS A 76 19.47 8.32 -8.09
C LYS A 76 19.04 6.87 -8.33
N ASP A 77 18.17 6.37 -7.47
CA ASP A 77 17.53 5.05 -7.59
C ASP A 77 16.32 5.15 -8.53
N LYS A 78 16.35 4.40 -9.62
CA LYS A 78 15.33 4.40 -10.68
C LYS A 78 14.35 3.23 -10.59
N THR A 79 14.30 2.51 -9.47
CA THR A 79 13.28 1.49 -9.23
C THR A 79 11.87 2.07 -9.37
N LEU A 80 11.00 1.39 -10.12
CA LEU A 80 9.68 1.91 -10.51
C LEU A 80 8.66 1.82 -9.36
N TYR A 81 8.80 0.81 -8.52
CA TYR A 81 7.83 0.46 -7.48
C TYR A 81 8.49 0.39 -6.10
N LYS A 82 7.74 0.75 -5.07
CA LYS A 82 8.12 0.56 -3.66
C LYS A 82 7.99 -0.92 -3.31
N THR A 83 8.91 -1.40 -2.47
CA THR A 83 8.90 -2.76 -1.90
C THR A 83 8.16 -2.83 -0.56
N HIS A 84 7.26 -1.87 -0.31
CA HIS A 84 6.45 -1.77 0.90
C HIS A 84 5.15 -1.00 0.61
N MET A 85 4.16 -1.17 1.49
CA MET A 85 2.96 -0.32 1.54
C MET A 85 3.13 0.76 2.61
N ALA A 86 2.48 1.90 2.41
CA ALA A 86 2.46 3.00 3.37
C ALA A 86 1.10 3.70 3.34
N ALA A 87 0.69 4.23 4.49
CA ALA A 87 -0.46 5.12 4.62
C ALA A 87 -0.14 6.24 5.60
N ALA A 88 -0.78 7.40 5.41
CA ALA A 88 -0.80 8.50 6.37
C ALA A 88 -2.26 8.85 6.68
N ILE A 89 -2.63 8.79 7.95
CA ILE A 89 -3.98 9.10 8.42
C ILE A 89 -3.95 10.48 9.05
N SER A 90 -4.64 11.42 8.44
CA SER A 90 -4.83 12.78 8.93
C SER A 90 -6.16 13.33 8.42
N ARG A 91 -6.71 14.36 9.05
CA ARG A 91 -7.98 14.99 8.60
C ARG A 91 -7.94 15.48 7.14
N GLY A 92 -6.75 15.76 6.59
CA GLY A 92 -6.55 16.19 5.19
C GLY A 92 -6.18 15.06 4.22
N GLY A 93 -6.10 13.81 4.69
CA GLY A 93 -5.55 12.69 3.92
C GLY A 93 -4.02 12.69 3.89
N ARG A 94 -3.46 11.97 2.90
CA ARG A 94 -2.02 11.86 2.65
C ARG A 94 -1.47 12.93 1.70
#